data_AF-A0A8B3PRD4-F1
#
_entry.id   AF-A0A8B3PRD4-F1
#
_cell.length_a   1.000
_cell.length_b   1.000
_cell.length_c   1.000
_cell.angle_alpha   90.00
_cell.angle_beta   90.00
_cell.angle_gamma   90.00
#
_symmetry.space_group_name_H-M   'P 1'
#
loop_
_entity.id
_entity.type
_entity.pdbx_description
1 polymer ?
#
loop_
_entity_poly.entity_id
_entity_poly.type
_entity_poly.pdbx_seq_one_letter_code
_entity_poly.pdbx_strand_id
1 'polypeptide(L)'
;MKKEAVRSKSRGGRPPYGGSREVAAADRTRRREEYVDLRRRLAMSPAALAKLVGLSVGTVRHFPAWTSPLDAPTDATLALMRAELVRRAHATLAEAEMRAEIEAELAVHEARWHVEKYDAGAEDLEDAA
;
A
#
# COMPACT_ATOMS: atom_id res chain seq x y z
N MET A 1 27.74 28.09 46.74
CA MET A 1 28.04 28.53 45.36
C MET A 1 27.03 27.90 44.41
N LYS A 2 26.26 28.72 43.69
CA LYS A 2 25.17 28.26 42.80
C LYS A 2 25.77 27.64 41.53
N LYS A 3 25.27 26.46 41.15
CA LYS A 3 25.64 25.75 39.92
C LYS A 3 24.94 26.41 38.73
N GLU A 4 25.68 27.06 37.84
CA GLU A 4 25.15 27.44 36.53
C GLU A 4 25.27 26.23 35.59
N ALA A 5 24.12 25.63 35.26
CA ALA A 5 24.03 24.62 34.23
C ALA A 5 24.24 25.29 32.86
N VAL A 6 25.37 25.00 32.23
CA VAL A 6 25.66 25.40 30.85
C VAL A 6 24.60 24.79 29.94
N ARG A 7 23.76 25.67 29.39
CA ARG A 7 22.69 25.33 28.44
C ARG A 7 23.31 24.75 27.18
N SER A 8 23.31 23.43 27.05
CA SER A 8 23.90 22.73 25.90
C SER A 8 23.19 23.15 24.61
N LYS A 9 23.88 23.91 23.76
CA LYS A 9 23.44 24.23 22.39
C LYS A 9 23.14 22.92 21.65
N SER A 10 21.87 22.71 21.32
CA SER A 10 21.42 21.60 20.49
C SER A 10 22.23 21.57 19.19
N ARG A 11 23.02 20.51 18.99
CA ARG A 11 23.72 20.24 17.74
C ARG A 11 22.71 19.85 16.65
N GLY A 12 21.98 20.84 16.14
CA GLY A 12 21.21 20.72 14.91
C GLY A 12 22.20 20.67 13.75
N GLY A 13 22.45 19.47 13.21
CA GLY A 13 23.34 19.23 12.08
C GLY A 13 23.03 20.16 10.89
N ARG A 14 24.08 20.61 10.20
CA ARG A 14 23.96 21.46 9.02
C ARG A 14 23.28 20.67 7.90
N PRO A 15 22.28 21.23 7.19
CA PRO A 15 21.62 20.53 6.10
C PRO A 15 22.61 20.24 4.95
N PRO A 16 22.48 19.10 4.26
CA PRO A 16 23.47 18.63 3.28
C PRO A 16 23.53 19.45 1.98
N TYR A 17 22.49 20.21 1.64
CA TYR A 17 22.42 21.01 0.40
C TYR A 17 21.88 22.41 0.66
N GLY A 18 22.74 23.38 0.96
CA GLY A 18 22.51 24.84 0.80
C GLY A 18 21.24 25.51 1.35
N GLY A 19 20.33 24.78 2.01
CA GLY A 19 18.98 25.23 2.33
C GLY A 19 18.82 25.69 3.77
N SER A 20 17.76 26.47 4.02
CA SER A 20 17.34 26.84 5.36
C SER A 20 17.07 25.60 6.22
N ARG A 21 17.47 25.65 7.49
CA ARG A 21 17.17 24.59 8.48
C ARG A 21 15.67 24.33 8.60
N GLU A 22 14.86 25.36 8.41
CA GLU A 22 13.40 25.29 8.47
C GLU A 22 12.84 24.46 7.32
N VAL A 23 13.35 24.68 6.10
CA VAL A 23 12.95 23.90 4.92
C VAL A 23 13.27 22.42 5.12
N ALA A 24 14.45 22.10 5.65
CA ALA A 24 14.82 20.72 5.95
C ALA A 24 13.96 20.10 7.06
N ALA A 25 13.49 20.88 8.03
CA ALA A 25 12.58 20.42 9.08
C ALA A 25 11.15 20.19 8.54
N ALA A 26 10.66 21.09 7.70
CA ALA A 26 9.38 20.95 7.00
C ALA A 26 9.37 19.70 6.09
N ASP A 27 10.45 19.46 5.34
CA ASP A 27 10.60 18.26 4.51
C ASP A 27 10.53 16.96 5.34
N ARG A 28 11.24 16.91 6.48
CA ARG A 28 11.19 15.74 7.37
C ARG A 28 9.80 15.51 7.95
N THR A 29 9.07 16.58 8.26
CA THR A 29 7.68 16.53 8.74
C THR A 29 6.78 15.93 7.66
N ARG A 30 6.82 16.49 6.44
CA ARG A 30 6.07 15.99 5.27
C ARG A 30 6.33 14.50 5.03
N ARG A 31 7.60 14.06 5.05
CA ARG A 31 7.97 12.65 4.83
C ARG A 31 7.44 11.71 5.92
N ARG A 32 7.29 12.17 7.16
CA ARG A 32 6.69 11.36 8.24
C ARG A 32 5.19 11.23 8.06
N GLU A 33 4.51 12.34 7.79
CA GLU A 33 3.07 12.34 7.54
C GLU A 33 2.72 11.39 6.39
N GLU A 34 3.45 11.52 5.29
CA GLU A 34 3.27 10.64 4.14
C GLU A 34 3.55 9.17 4.49
N TYR A 35 4.60 8.89 5.26
CA TYR A 35 4.86 7.53 5.71
C TYR A 35 3.72 6.94 6.54
N VAL A 36 3.14 7.73 7.46
CA VAL A 36 2.00 7.31 8.28
C VAL A 36 0.81 6.97 7.39
N ASP A 37 0.51 7.82 6.42
CA ASP A 37 -0.58 7.60 5.46
C ASP A 37 -0.34 6.37 4.59
N LEU A 38 0.86 6.22 4.01
CA LEU A 38 1.21 5.06 3.19
C LEU A 38 1.17 3.77 4.01
N ARG A 39 1.65 3.79 5.27
CA ARG A 39 1.60 2.64 6.17
C ARG A 39 0.15 2.23 6.47
N ARG A 40 -0.75 3.19 6.67
CA ARG A 40 -2.18 2.93 6.87
C ARG A 40 -2.79 2.31 5.62
N ARG A 41 -2.51 2.86 4.43
CA ARG A 41 -3.05 2.36 3.15
C ARG A 41 -2.54 0.97 2.79
N LEU A 42 -1.26 0.69 3.05
CA LEU A 42 -0.66 -0.62 2.79
C LEU A 42 -1.19 -1.72 3.72
N ALA A 43 -1.63 -1.34 4.93
CA ALA A 43 -2.12 -2.25 5.97
C ALA A 43 -1.21 -3.47 6.22
N MET A 44 0.11 -3.30 6.02
CA MET A 44 1.09 -4.37 6.20
C MET A 44 1.56 -4.47 7.64
N SER A 45 1.93 -5.69 8.05
CA SER A 45 2.67 -5.86 9.31
C SER A 45 4.02 -5.11 9.24
N PRO A 46 4.57 -4.66 10.37
CA PRO A 46 5.89 -4.02 10.39
C PRO A 46 7.00 -4.88 9.78
N ALA A 47 6.92 -6.21 9.91
CA ALA A 47 7.89 -7.13 9.33
C ALA A 47 7.78 -7.20 7.80
N ALA A 48 6.56 -7.25 7.27
CA ALA A 48 6.34 -7.25 5.82
C ALA A 48 6.76 -5.92 5.20
N LEU A 49 6.44 -4.79 5.86
CA LEU A 49 6.88 -3.48 5.42
C LEU A 49 8.40 -3.34 5.45
N ALA A 50 9.07 -3.82 6.51
CA ALA A 50 10.52 -3.84 6.62
C ALA A 50 11.18 -4.61 5.46
N LYS A 51 10.63 -5.77 5.10
CA LYS A 51 11.08 -6.54 3.94
C LYS A 51 10.88 -5.79 2.63
N LEU A 52 9.73 -5.14 2.44
CA LEU A 52 9.43 -4.36 1.23
C LEU A 52 10.45 -3.24 1.00
N VAL A 53 10.78 -2.48 2.05
CA VAL A 53 11.63 -1.29 1.92
C VAL A 53 13.11 -1.55 2.20
N GLY A 54 13.48 -2.79 2.51
CA GLY A 54 14.87 -3.18 2.81
C GLY A 54 15.42 -2.57 4.10
N LEU A 55 14.58 -2.37 5.12
CA LEU A 55 14.96 -1.78 6.40
C LEU A 55 14.75 -2.76 7.56
N SER A 56 15.32 -2.45 8.72
CA SER A 56 15.04 -3.22 9.94
C SER A 56 13.61 -2.96 10.44
N VAL A 57 13.00 -3.94 11.10
CA VAL A 57 11.69 -3.78 11.74
C VAL A 57 11.72 -2.67 12.79
N GLY A 58 12.83 -2.52 13.51
CA GLY A 58 13.04 -1.44 14.49
C GLY A 58 12.95 -0.06 13.83
N THR A 59 13.63 0.12 12.70
CA THR A 59 13.60 1.36 11.92
C THR A 59 12.19 1.69 11.44
N VAL A 60 11.47 0.72 10.89
CA VAL A 60 10.07 0.87 10.45
C VAL A 60 9.15 1.26 11.62
N ARG A 61 9.32 0.67 12.80
CA ARG A 61 8.56 1.03 14.01
C ARG A 61 8.92 2.41 14.54
N HIS A 62 10.13 2.90 14.25
CA HIS A 62 10.61 4.18 14.75
C HIS A 62 10.16 5.36 13.89
N PHE A 63 9.92 5.19 12.59
CA PHE A 63 9.55 6.30 11.71
C PHE A 63 8.30 7.10 12.09
N PRO A 64 7.23 6.51 12.65
CA PRO A 64 6.10 7.29 13.16
C PRO A 64 6.47 8.15 14.38
N ALA A 65 7.59 7.89 15.05
CA ALA A 65 7.99 8.62 16.24
C ALA A 65 8.46 10.04 15.85
N TRP A 66 7.95 11.03 16.58
CA TRP A 66 8.33 12.44 16.44
C TRP A 66 9.50 12.82 17.37
N THR A 67 10.06 11.82 18.08
CA THR A 67 11.01 12.00 19.17
C THR A 67 12.39 12.46 18.71
N SER A 68 12.85 11.99 17.54
CA SER A 68 14.10 12.43 16.94
C SER A 68 13.80 13.42 15.81
N PRO A 69 14.34 14.64 15.81
CA PRO A 69 14.09 15.61 14.74
C PRO A 69 14.84 15.30 13.45
N LEU A 70 15.74 14.31 13.44
CA LEU A 70 16.55 13.94 12.27
C LEU A 70 16.06 12.66 11.59
N ASP A 71 15.37 11.77 12.31
CA ASP A 71 14.96 10.47 11.78
C ASP A 71 13.67 10.59 10.97
N ALA A 72 13.78 10.59 9.65
CA ALA A 72 12.63 10.57 8.74
C ALA A 72 12.85 9.53 7.62
N PRO A 73 11.79 8.87 7.12
CA PRO A 73 11.86 7.99 5.96
C PRO A 73 12.48 8.70 4.76
N THR A 74 13.33 8.03 3.99
CA THR A 74 13.88 8.62 2.75
C THR A 74 12.83 8.65 1.65
N ASP A 75 12.98 9.53 0.66
CA ASP A 75 12.08 9.54 -0.50
C ASP A 75 12.09 8.22 -1.27
N ALA A 76 13.23 7.52 -1.29
CA ALA A 76 13.33 6.17 -1.88
C ALA A 76 12.46 5.16 -1.12
N THR A 77 12.47 5.18 0.21
CA THR A 77 11.57 4.36 1.03
C THR A 77 10.10 4.66 0.73
N LEU A 78 9.73 5.94 0.63
CA LEU A 78 8.35 6.34 0.30
C LEU A 78 7.97 5.92 -1.12
N ALA A 79 8.86 6.06 -2.09
CA ALA A 79 8.63 5.64 -3.47
C ALA A 79 8.35 4.12 -3.57
N LEU A 80 9.09 3.29 -2.85
CA LEU A 80 8.83 1.84 -2.79
C LEU A 80 7.45 1.53 -2.20
N MET A 81 7.05 2.26 -1.15
CA MET A 81 5.71 2.11 -0.56
C MET A 81 4.59 2.51 -1.54
N ARG A 82 4.78 3.59 -2.30
CA ARG A 82 3.83 4.00 -3.35
C ARG A 82 3.75 2.97 -4.48
N ALA A 83 4.89 2.47 -4.94
CA ALA A 83 4.96 1.46 -5.99
C ALA A 83 4.21 0.17 -5.60
N GLU A 84 4.33 -0.26 -4.34
CA GLU A 84 3.60 -1.43 -3.84
C GLU A 84 2.08 -1.22 -3.84
N LEU A 85 1.59 -0.02 -3.50
CA LEU A 85 0.16 0.29 -3.59
C LEU A 85 -0.35 0.18 -5.02
N VAL A 86 0.40 0.73 -5.98
CA VAL A 86 0.05 0.65 -7.41
C VAL A 86 0.05 -0.81 -7.87
N ARG A 87 1.09 -1.58 -7.51
CA ARG A 87 1.18 -3.00 -7.86
C ARG A 87 -0.02 -3.80 -7.36
N ARG A 88 -0.48 -3.55 -6.12
CA ARG A 88 -1.66 -4.22 -5.57
C ARG A 88 -2.95 -3.80 -6.26
N ALA A 89 -3.10 -2.51 -6.55
CA ALA A 89 -4.27 -2.02 -7.28
C ALA A 89 -4.37 -2.69 -8.66
N HIS A 90 -3.26 -2.83 -9.37
CA HIS A 90 -3.22 -3.53 -10.66
C HIS A 90 -3.58 -5.01 -10.50
N ALA A 91 -3.09 -5.69 -9.46
CA ALA A 91 -3.44 -7.08 -9.20
C ALA A 91 -4.95 -7.27 -8.94
N THR A 92 -5.57 -6.35 -8.17
CA THR A 92 -7.01 -6.38 -7.91
C THR A 92 -7.83 -6.14 -9.18
N LEU A 93 -7.40 -5.24 -10.07
CA LEU A 93 -8.08 -5.02 -11.35
C LEU A 93 -8.00 -6.26 -12.25
N ALA A 94 -6.82 -6.87 -12.35
CA ALA A 94 -6.64 -8.10 -13.13
C ALA A 94 -7.49 -9.27 -12.58
N GLU A 95 -7.62 -9.40 -11.26
CA GLU A 95 -8.51 -10.39 -10.64
C GLU A 95 -9.98 -10.12 -10.98
N ALA A 96 -10.41 -8.86 -10.97
CA ALA A 96 -11.77 -8.48 -11.34
C ALA A 96 -12.09 -8.74 -12.82
N GLU A 97 -11.13 -8.46 -13.71
CA GLU A 97 -11.24 -8.77 -15.14
C GLU A 97 -11.38 -10.28 -15.38
N MET A 98 -10.51 -11.08 -14.76
CA MET A 98 -10.58 -12.55 -14.86
C MET A 98 -11.90 -13.10 -14.30
N ARG A 99 -12.39 -12.54 -13.20
CA ARG A 99 -13.68 -12.95 -12.63
C ARG A 99 -14.83 -12.63 -13.58
N ALA A 100 -14.83 -11.46 -14.22
CA ALA A 100 -15.85 -11.08 -15.17
C ALA A 100 -15.87 -12.00 -16.41
N GLU A 101 -14.69 -12.44 -16.87
CA GLU A 101 -14.56 -13.42 -17.95
C GLU A 101 -15.19 -14.77 -17.57
N ILE A 102 -14.86 -15.30 -16.39
CA ILE A 102 -15.44 -16.55 -15.89
C ILE A 102 -16.97 -16.44 -15.75
N GLU A 103 -17.46 -15.33 -15.19
CA GLU A 103 -18.91 -15.12 -15.03
C GLU A 103 -19.63 -15.05 -16.39
N ALA A 104 -19.01 -14.46 -17.41
CA ALA A 104 -19.55 -14.44 -18.76
C ALA A 104 -19.57 -15.84 -19.41
N GLU A 105 -18.50 -16.62 -19.26
CA GLU A 105 -18.45 -18.00 -19.77
C GLU A 105 -19.51 -18.90 -19.11
N LEU A 106 -19.67 -18.78 -17.78
CA LEU A 106 -20.69 -19.52 -17.04
C LEU A 106 -22.09 -19.18 -17.55
N ALA A 107 -22.40 -17.90 -17.78
CA ALA A 107 -23.70 -17.48 -18.30
C ALA A 107 -23.99 -18.08 -19.70
N VAL A 108 -22.98 -18.15 -20.58
CA VAL A 108 -23.11 -18.79 -21.90
C VAL A 108 -23.36 -20.30 -21.75
N HIS A 109 -22.62 -20.97 -20.87
CA HIS A 109 -22.79 -22.39 -20.61
C HIS A 109 -24.16 -22.73 -19.99
N GLU A 110 -24.62 -21.93 -19.03
CA GLU A 110 -25.95 -22.06 -18.44
C GLU A 110 -27.05 -21.87 -19.48
N ALA A 111 -26.96 -20.84 -20.33
CA ALA A 111 -27.91 -20.61 -21.41
C ALA A 111 -27.95 -21.79 -22.40
N ARG A 112 -26.77 -22.30 -22.81
CA ARG A 112 -26.69 -23.46 -23.70
C ARG A 112 -27.29 -24.71 -23.07
N TRP A 113 -26.97 -24.97 -21.80
CA TRP A 113 -27.53 -26.10 -21.06
C TRP A 113 -29.06 -26.02 -20.96
N HIS A 114 -29.60 -24.83 -20.70
CA HIS A 114 -31.04 -24.61 -20.67
C HIS A 114 -31.69 -24.91 -22.02
N VAL A 115 -31.14 -24.40 -23.12
CA VAL A 115 -31.64 -24.73 -24.48
C VAL A 115 -31.63 -26.24 -24.70
N GLU A 116 -30.49 -26.92 -24.48
CA GLU A 116 -30.37 -28.37 -24.67
C GLU A 116 -31.35 -29.19 -23.81
N LYS A 117 -31.64 -28.74 -22.58
CA LYS A 117 -32.57 -29.42 -21.67
C LYS A 117 -34.04 -29.23 -22.05
N TYR A 118 -34.41 -28.04 -22.52
CA TYR A 118 -35.80 -27.76 -22.88
C TYR A 118 -36.14 -28.23 -24.30
N ASP A 119 -35.17 -28.34 -25.22
CA ASP A 119 -35.35 -28.97 -26.54
C ASP A 119 -35.65 -30.47 -26.40
N ALA A 120 -34.88 -31.17 -25.56
CA ALA A 120 -35.08 -32.60 -25.30
C ALA A 120 -36.43 -32.92 -24.64
N GLY A 121 -37.04 -31.96 -23.92
CA GLY A 121 -38.36 -32.12 -23.32
C GLY A 121 -39.53 -31.85 -24.28
N ALA A 122 -39.27 -31.25 -25.44
CA ALA A 122 -40.28 -30.98 -26.47
C ALA A 122 -40.44 -32.17 -27.45
N GLU A 123 -39.34 -32.84 -27.81
CA GLU A 123 -39.39 -34.04 -28.67
C GLU A 123 -40.13 -35.22 -28.00
N ASP A 124 -39.98 -35.40 -26.69
CA ASP A 124 -40.69 -36.46 -25.92
C ASP A 124 -42.23 -36.29 -25.88
N LEU A 125 -42.74 -35.09 -26.21
CA LEU A 125 -44.18 -34.82 -26.21
C LEU A 125 -44.82 -34.99 -27.59
N GLU A 126 -44.06 -34.91 -28.69
CA GLU A 126 -44.56 -35.18 -30.05
C GLU A 126 -44.68 -36.68 -30.35
N ASP A 127 -43.87 -37.54 -29.73
CA ASP A 127 -43.96 -39.00 -29.88
C ASP A 127 -45.04 -39.66 -29.00
N ALA A 128 -45.66 -38.90 -28.09
CA ALA A 128 -46.69 -39.38 -27.16
C ALA A 128 -48.13 -38.96 -27.52
N ALA A 129 -48.34 -38.23 -28.62
CA ALA A 129 -49.64 -37.71 -29.09
C ALA A 129 -50.15 -38.46 -30.34
#